data_AF-A0A378FZ04-F1
#
_entry.id   AF-A0A378FZ04-F1
#
_cell.length_a   1.000
_cell.length_b   1.000
_cell.length_c   1.000
_cell.angle_alpha   90.00
_cell.angle_beta   90.00
_cell.angle_gamma   90.00
#
_symmetry.space_group_name_H-M   'P 1'
#
loop_
_entity.id
_entity.type
_entity.pdbx_description
1 polymer ?
#
loop_
_entity_poly.entity_id
_entity_poly.type
_entity_poly.pdbx_seq_one_letter_code
_entity_poly.pdbx_strand_id
1 'polypeptide(L)'
;MQNAGGFSAFSRETGIAIAWDESLREADFRFVAEPGVRAVVIKPTLTGSLQKVQQQVAAAHELGLSVVISSSIESSLGLTQLARVAAWLTPADHPRTRYAGADGRPAGTAVARKCAAGAQH
;
A
#
# COMPACT_ATOMS: atom_id res chain seq x y z
N MET A 1 -8.14 22.54 -1.17
CA MET A 1 -7.82 21.88 0.11
C MET A 1 -9.06 21.17 0.65
N GLN A 2 -8.99 19.85 0.86
CA GLN A 2 -9.90 19.05 1.71
C GLN A 2 -9.36 17.61 1.84
N ASN A 3 -9.76 16.90 2.90
CA ASN A 3 -9.66 15.43 3.06
C ASN A 3 -8.29 14.73 3.24
N ALA A 4 -7.22 15.43 3.64
CA ALA A 4 -6.07 14.74 4.27
C ALA A 4 -6.42 14.28 5.70
N GLY A 5 -6.75 15.22 6.59
CA GLY A 5 -6.97 14.93 8.02
C GLY A 5 -8.10 13.94 8.34
N GLY A 6 -9.14 13.85 7.51
CA GLY A 6 -10.32 13.01 7.77
C GLY A 6 -10.05 11.50 7.81
N PHE A 7 -8.87 11.03 7.37
CA PHE A 7 -8.53 9.60 7.36
C PHE A 7 -7.55 9.19 8.45
N SER A 8 -6.59 10.03 8.80
CA SER A 8 -5.88 9.86 10.08
C SER A 8 -6.85 9.98 11.26
N ALA A 9 -7.85 10.89 11.17
CA ALA A 9 -8.97 10.95 12.11
C ALA A 9 -9.76 9.62 12.17
N PHE A 10 -10.29 9.14 11.04
CA PHE A 10 -11.01 7.85 10.98
C PHE A 10 -10.20 6.69 11.57
N SER A 11 -8.91 6.56 11.23
CA SER A 11 -8.05 5.50 11.76
C SER A 11 -7.83 5.63 13.27
N ARG A 12 -7.65 6.86 13.78
CA ARG A 12 -7.51 7.16 15.21
C ARG A 12 -8.81 6.93 16.01
N GLU A 13 -9.96 7.21 15.41
CA GLU A 13 -11.29 7.09 16.04
C GLU A 13 -11.79 5.64 16.07
N THR A 14 -11.49 4.86 15.02
CA THR A 14 -11.97 3.47 14.87
C THR A 14 -10.94 2.40 15.24
N GLY A 15 -9.65 2.74 15.28
CA GLY A 15 -8.55 1.78 15.36
C GLY A 15 -8.31 0.98 14.07
N ILE A 16 -9.05 1.25 12.99
CA ILE A 16 -8.89 0.54 11.71
C ILE A 16 -7.64 1.06 11.00
N ALA A 17 -6.72 0.14 10.69
CA ALA A 17 -5.53 0.44 9.90
C ALA A 17 -5.90 0.82 8.46
N ILE A 18 -5.23 1.84 7.91
CA ILE A 18 -5.43 2.30 6.54
C ILE A 18 -4.32 1.75 5.64
N ALA A 19 -4.70 1.44 4.39
CA ALA A 19 -3.76 1.13 3.33
C ALA A 19 -3.80 2.23 2.27
N TRP A 20 -2.66 2.57 1.71
CA TRP A 20 -2.62 3.32 0.45
C TRP A 20 -2.92 2.39 -0.74
N ASP A 21 -3.49 2.94 -1.81
CA ASP A 21 -3.79 2.30 -3.10
C ASP A 21 -3.22 3.21 -4.19
N GLU A 22 -2.07 2.81 -4.71
CA GLU A 22 -1.24 3.70 -5.51
C GLU A 22 -1.84 3.95 -6.90
N SER A 23 -2.52 5.11 -7.03
CA SER A 23 -2.91 5.67 -8.33
C SER A 23 -1.69 6.34 -8.99
N LEU A 24 -0.84 5.50 -9.59
CA LEU A 24 0.59 5.72 -9.95
C LEU A 24 0.89 6.75 -11.06
N ARG A 25 0.02 7.74 -11.25
CA ARG A 25 0.01 8.68 -12.39
C ARG A 25 0.36 10.13 -12.01
N GLU A 26 0.65 10.40 -10.75
CA GLU A 26 1.11 11.72 -10.27
C GLU A 26 2.64 11.72 -10.11
N ALA A 27 3.31 12.70 -10.74
CA ALA A 27 4.77 12.74 -10.84
C ALA A 27 5.47 12.89 -9.48
N ASP A 28 4.85 13.65 -8.58
CA ASP A 28 5.41 14.04 -7.28
C ASP A 28 5.00 13.07 -6.16
N PHE A 29 4.58 11.86 -6.52
CA PHE A 29 4.28 10.79 -5.57
C PHE A 29 5.51 10.50 -4.68
N ARG A 30 5.30 10.52 -3.36
CA ARG A 30 6.25 10.08 -2.34
C ARG A 30 5.49 9.23 -1.32
N PHE A 31 6.09 8.12 -0.88
CA PHE A 31 5.58 7.44 0.30
C PHE A 31 5.88 8.29 1.54
N VAL A 32 4.89 8.42 2.42
CA VAL A 32 5.01 9.13 3.71
C VAL A 32 4.42 8.24 4.78
N ALA A 33 5.14 8.08 5.90
CA ALA A 33 4.67 7.34 7.06
C ALA A 33 3.67 8.18 7.86
N GLU A 34 2.38 8.03 7.59
CA GLU A 34 1.30 8.74 8.30
C GLU A 34 0.71 7.92 9.48
N PRO A 35 0.34 8.57 10.61
CA PRO A 35 -0.35 7.90 11.71
C PRO A 35 -1.69 7.27 11.28
N GLY A 36 -1.76 5.94 11.37
CA GLY A 36 -2.90 5.12 10.97
C GLY A 36 -2.66 4.28 9.71
N VAL A 37 -1.70 4.70 8.85
CA VAL A 37 -1.31 3.93 7.66
C VAL A 37 -0.41 2.76 8.07
N ARG A 38 -0.65 1.57 7.49
CA ARG A 38 0.14 0.35 7.76
C ARG A 38 0.54 -0.44 6.52
N ALA A 39 -0.06 -0.15 5.36
CA ALA A 39 0.22 -0.87 4.12
C ALA A 39 0.10 0.00 2.87
N VAL A 40 0.62 -0.52 1.76
CA VAL A 40 0.51 0.02 0.39
C VAL A 40 0.02 -1.09 -0.55
N VAL A 41 -0.67 -0.75 -1.64
CA VAL A 41 -1.32 -1.69 -2.57
C VAL A 41 -0.83 -1.44 -4.00
N ILE A 42 0.42 -1.83 -4.26
CA ILE A 42 1.08 -1.63 -5.55
C ILE A 42 0.40 -2.50 -6.63
N LYS A 43 -0.01 -1.85 -7.72
CA LYS A 43 -0.63 -2.47 -8.91
C LYS A 43 0.34 -2.42 -10.10
N PRO A 44 1.17 -3.46 -10.36
CA PRO A 44 2.29 -3.40 -11.30
C PRO A 44 1.94 -2.92 -12.72
N THR A 45 0.77 -3.32 -13.24
CA THR A 45 0.23 -2.91 -14.53
C THR A 45 -0.09 -1.42 -14.64
N LEU A 46 -0.38 -0.76 -13.51
CA LEU A 46 -0.51 0.70 -13.40
C LEU A 46 0.81 1.37 -12.99
N THR A 47 1.76 0.62 -12.41
CA THR A 47 3.10 1.11 -12.05
C THR A 47 3.96 1.37 -13.27
N GLY A 48 4.00 0.42 -14.21
CA GLY A 48 4.93 0.41 -15.34
C GLY A 48 5.97 -0.70 -15.21
N SER A 49 7.27 -0.36 -15.24
CA SER A 49 8.33 -1.37 -15.25
C SER A 49 8.49 -2.12 -13.93
N LEU A 50 8.92 -3.38 -14.00
CA LEU A 50 9.23 -4.21 -12.84
C LEU A 50 10.36 -3.63 -11.96
N GLN A 51 11.22 -2.77 -12.52
CA GLN A 51 12.21 -2.00 -11.77
C GLN A 51 11.55 -0.90 -10.91
N LYS A 52 10.57 -0.17 -11.45
CA LYS A 52 9.79 0.82 -10.69
C LYS A 52 8.96 0.17 -9.60
N VAL A 53 8.42 -1.03 -9.85
CA VAL A 53 7.77 -1.86 -8.80
C VAL A 53 8.76 -2.18 -7.67
N GLN A 54 9.95 -2.70 -7.97
CA GLN A 54 10.98 -2.98 -6.96
C GLN A 54 11.38 -1.74 -6.14
N GLN A 55 11.59 -0.60 -6.80
CA GLN A 55 11.89 0.67 -6.12
C GLN A 55 10.78 1.09 -5.14
N GLN A 56 9.51 0.83 -5.49
CA GLN A 56 8.37 1.16 -4.64
C GLN A 56 8.16 0.18 -3.49
N VAL A 57 8.43 -1.13 -3.70
CA VAL A 57 8.46 -2.12 -2.61
C VAL A 57 9.53 -1.72 -1.58
N ALA A 58 10.74 -1.42 -2.02
CA ALA A 58 11.85 -1.01 -1.15
C ALA A 58 11.52 0.24 -0.34
N ALA A 59 11.06 1.32 -0.98
CA ALA A 59 10.72 2.58 -0.30
C ALA A 59 9.55 2.44 0.71
N ALA A 60 8.62 1.49 0.49
CA ALA A 60 7.57 1.19 1.45
C ALA A 60 8.10 0.37 2.65
N HIS A 61 8.97 -0.61 2.41
CA HIS A 61 9.63 -1.40 3.46
C HIS A 61 10.59 -0.55 4.32
N GLU A 62 11.30 0.42 3.73
CA GLU A 62 12.12 1.41 4.46
C GLU A 62 11.30 2.26 5.45
N LEU A 63 10.02 2.50 5.14
CA LEU A 63 9.07 3.20 6.01
C LEU A 63 8.29 2.26 6.96
N GLY A 64 8.62 0.96 6.98
CA GLY A 64 7.95 -0.04 7.82
C GLY A 64 6.52 -0.37 7.40
N LEU A 65 6.14 -0.09 6.15
CA LEU A 65 4.81 -0.39 5.59
C LEU A 65 4.81 -1.78 4.92
N SER A 66 3.79 -2.59 5.19
CA SER A 66 3.60 -3.86 4.48
C SER A 66 3.13 -3.63 3.03
N VAL A 67 3.63 -4.44 2.09
CA VAL A 67 3.37 -4.23 0.65
C VAL A 67 2.47 -5.32 0.08
N VAL A 68 1.31 -4.92 -0.46
CA VAL A 68 0.37 -5.82 -1.13
C VAL A 68 0.50 -5.64 -2.66
N ILE A 69 1.09 -6.61 -3.36
CA ILE A 69 1.02 -6.66 -4.82
C ILE A 69 -0.39 -7.06 -5.25
N SER A 70 -1.06 -6.23 -6.05
CA SER A 70 -2.47 -6.38 -6.39
C SER A 70 -2.76 -6.34 -7.90
N SER A 71 -3.94 -6.84 -8.26
CA SER A 71 -4.44 -6.94 -9.64
C SER A 71 -5.19 -5.67 -10.07
N SER A 72 -5.12 -5.37 -11.37
CA SER A 72 -5.95 -4.37 -12.07
C SER A 72 -6.78 -4.99 -13.19
N ILE A 73 -7.34 -6.18 -12.93
CA ILE A 73 -8.17 -6.97 -13.88
C ILE A 73 -7.33 -7.55 -15.05
N GLU A 74 -6.22 -8.20 -14.71
CA GLU A 74 -5.41 -8.97 -15.67
C GLU A 74 -6.04 -10.33 -16.03
N SER A 75 -5.56 -10.93 -17.14
CA SER A 75 -5.86 -12.31 -17.48
C SER A 75 -5.21 -13.31 -16.50
N SER A 76 -5.64 -14.57 -16.53
CA SER A 76 -5.07 -15.66 -15.70
C SER A 76 -3.55 -15.82 -15.82
N LEU A 77 -2.98 -15.54 -17.02
CA LEU A 77 -1.54 -15.50 -17.24
C LEU A 77 -0.89 -14.33 -16.48
N GLY A 78 -1.48 -13.14 -16.56
CA GLY A 78 -1.03 -11.96 -15.82
C GLY A 78 -1.13 -12.16 -14.30
N LEU A 79 -2.23 -12.73 -13.80
CA LEU A 79 -2.39 -13.11 -12.38
C LEU A 79 -1.31 -14.11 -11.93
N THR A 80 -0.95 -15.08 -12.78
CA THR A 80 0.14 -16.04 -12.50
C THR A 80 1.52 -15.36 -12.44
N GLN A 81 1.74 -14.32 -13.26
CA GLN A 81 2.96 -13.52 -13.21
C GLN A 81 2.98 -12.61 -11.96
N LEU A 82 1.86 -11.95 -11.63
CA LEU A 82 1.70 -11.14 -10.41
C LEU A 82 1.92 -11.96 -9.14
N ALA A 83 1.41 -13.19 -9.07
CA ALA A 83 1.65 -14.10 -7.95
C ALA A 83 3.15 -14.43 -7.75
N ARG A 84 3.90 -14.57 -8.85
CA ARG A 84 5.38 -14.76 -8.80
C ARG A 84 6.09 -13.48 -8.35
N VAL A 85 5.66 -12.31 -8.81
CA VAL A 85 6.19 -11.01 -8.37
C VAL A 85 5.93 -10.78 -6.88
N ALA A 86 4.74 -11.10 -6.38
CA ALA A 86 4.40 -11.04 -4.96
C ALA A 86 5.26 -12.01 -4.12
N ALA A 87 5.38 -13.27 -4.55
CA ALA A 87 6.20 -14.26 -3.85
C ALA A 87 7.70 -13.89 -3.82
N TRP A 88 8.19 -13.16 -4.82
CA TRP A 88 9.58 -12.70 -4.92
C TRP A 88 9.83 -11.42 -4.11
N LEU A 89 9.01 -10.38 -4.30
CA LEU A 89 9.27 -9.05 -3.75
C LEU A 89 8.66 -8.80 -2.37
N THR A 90 7.56 -9.49 -2.03
CA THR A 90 6.81 -9.27 -0.78
C THR A 90 6.64 -10.57 0.02
N PRO A 91 7.71 -11.38 0.25
CA PRO A 91 7.58 -12.70 0.89
C PRO A 91 7.13 -12.63 2.36
N ALA A 92 7.35 -11.49 3.04
CA ALA A 92 6.93 -11.28 4.43
C ALA A 92 5.49 -10.74 4.57
N ASP A 93 4.88 -10.25 3.48
CA ASP A 93 3.57 -9.55 3.47
C ASP A 93 2.45 -10.42 2.88
N HIS A 94 2.63 -11.75 2.88
CA HIS A 94 1.68 -12.69 2.29
C HIS A 94 0.25 -12.53 2.90
N PRO A 95 -0.85 -12.63 2.11
CA PRO A 95 -2.10 -11.86 2.37
C PRO A 95 -2.97 -12.21 3.59
N ARG A 96 -2.44 -12.85 4.63
CA ARG A 96 -3.21 -13.39 5.77
C ARG A 96 -2.65 -13.12 7.16
N THR A 97 -1.38 -12.70 7.31
CA THR A 97 -0.65 -12.85 8.60
C THR A 97 -0.03 -11.59 9.20
N ARG A 98 -0.07 -10.41 8.56
CA ARG A 98 0.41 -9.14 9.15
C ARG A 98 -0.59 -7.98 9.06
N TYR A 99 -1.73 -8.16 9.73
CA TYR A 99 -2.59 -7.05 10.17
C TYR A 99 -2.87 -7.12 11.69
N ALA A 100 -1.95 -7.70 12.46
CA ALA A 100 -1.97 -7.55 13.92
C ALA A 100 -1.43 -6.16 14.27
N GLY A 101 -2.16 -5.39 15.07
CA GLY A 101 -1.61 -4.19 15.69
C GLY A 101 -0.50 -4.54 16.68
N ALA A 102 0.30 -3.55 17.07
CA ALA A 102 1.29 -3.71 18.16
C ALA A 102 0.63 -3.96 19.54
N ASP A 103 -0.70 -3.87 19.61
CA ASP A 103 -1.57 -4.20 20.74
C ASP A 103 -2.17 -5.62 20.68
N GLY A 104 -1.89 -6.39 19.62
CA GLY A 104 -2.39 -7.75 19.42
C GLY A 104 -3.86 -7.86 19.01
N ARG A 105 -4.54 -6.75 18.70
CA ARG A 105 -5.93 -6.80 18.18
C ARG A 105 -5.97 -7.25 16.72
N PRO A 106 -7.02 -7.99 16.31
CA PRO A 106 -7.28 -8.23 14.89
C PRO A 106 -7.72 -6.91 14.24
N ALA A 107 -6.97 -6.41 13.26
CA ALA A 107 -7.42 -5.24 12.53
C ALA A 107 -8.71 -5.54 11.75
N GLY A 108 -9.65 -4.60 11.80
CA GLY A 108 -10.77 -4.55 10.87
C GLY A 108 -10.29 -4.30 9.43
N THR A 109 -11.18 -4.53 8.47
CA THR A 109 -10.95 -4.36 7.03
C THR A 109 -10.24 -3.05 6.70
N ALA A 110 -9.02 -3.12 6.17
CA ALA A 110 -8.25 -1.94 5.80
C ALA A 110 -8.95 -1.19 4.64
N VAL A 111 -9.25 0.09 4.87
CA VAL A 111 -9.84 0.95 3.84
C VAL A 111 -8.71 1.48 2.96
N ALA A 112 -8.66 1.01 1.72
CA ALA A 112 -7.65 1.39 0.74
C ALA A 112 -7.92 2.78 0.15
N ARG A 113 -6.89 3.62 -0.02
CA ARG A 113 -7.03 5.02 -0.49
C ARG A 113 -5.88 5.49 -1.38
N LYS A 114 -6.18 6.31 -2.38
CA LYS A 114 -5.15 7.06 -3.12
C LYS A 114 -4.31 7.95 -2.18
N CYS A 115 -2.98 7.82 -2.23
CA CYS A 115 -2.05 8.75 -1.57
C CYS A 115 -2.32 10.20 -1.97
N ALA A 116 -2.14 11.13 -1.03
CA ALA A 116 -1.95 12.52 -1.37
C ALA A 116 -0.50 12.75 -1.83
N ALA A 117 -0.29 13.49 -2.92
CA ALA A 117 1.03 14.03 -3.23
C ALA A 117 1.45 15.02 -2.13
N GLY A 118 2.65 14.84 -1.58
CA GLY A 118 3.20 15.67 -0.52
C GLY A 118 3.63 17.04 -1.03
N ALA A 119 2.68 17.95 -1.21
CA ALA A 119 2.95 19.33 -1.62
C ALA A 119 3.69 20.10 -0.52
N GLN A 120 5.02 20.15 -0.63
CA GLN A 120 5.89 21.11 0.04
C GLN A 120 6.48 22.06 -1.02
N HIS A 121 6.82 23.29 -0.62
CA HIS A 121 6.93 24.47 -1.47
C HIS A 121 7.93 24.38 -2.63
#